data_AF-A0A9D4UBZ4-F1
#
_entry.id   AF-A0A9D4UBZ4-F1
#
_cell.length_a   1.000
_cell.length_b   1.000
_cell.length_c   1.000
_cell.angle_alpha   90.00
_cell.angle_beta   90.00
_cell.angle_gamma   90.00
#
_symmetry.space_group_name_H-M   'P 1'
#
loop_
_entity.id
_entity.type
_entity.pdbx_description
1 polymer ?
#
loop_
_entity_poly.entity_id
_entity_poly.type
_entity_poly.pdbx_seq_one_letter_code
_entity_poly.pdbx_strand_id
1 'polypeptide(L)'
;MAPKSSPAPVLSALYVWGYNKSGQIAAVNVRRCLRVPKRLASDLFDDVGNARIVEVACGLQHTAAVASDGSLFTWGSNEFGQLGDGTEDDHTEPKLVEALKNEFVKSVACGANCTAAICQPCTISKEDDSPASKLWVWGQNQESNYPQIFHGVFSHTLAVIQVACGATHIAALSELGTLQCWGYNEYGQLGRGFSCEGRQEARTVDKFISNLDEPPENVQISQIACGDYHTAAVSSAGDVYTWGLGHTGQLGHRALQSHNREVLPRRVVSLEGVRVTHVACGGVHTCAVTESGALYMWGGGNAGQLGLGSQADTFSCYSSDVSAFARRIPVILVPKGVQHVTCGQCHTLAAMKDGRLLGWGYNSCGQAATGKSSYAWYPTPIDWCVGAVRMLAAGGGHSAVLTQACNLKELCELKIADIVTPENAGRIEEVAVTNHSDALARFCGLVRNNAVNGGKEYD
;
A
#
# COMPACT_ATOMS: atom_id res chain seq x y z
N MET A 1 39.19 24.08 -6.39
CA MET A 1 38.22 22.99 -6.07
C MET A 1 36.99 23.65 -5.48
N ALA A 2 35.86 23.63 -6.18
CA ALA A 2 34.59 24.04 -5.58
C ALA A 2 34.30 23.07 -4.42
N PRO A 3 33.87 23.55 -3.23
CA PRO A 3 33.44 22.66 -2.17
C PRO A 3 32.29 21.82 -2.73
N LYS A 4 32.40 20.49 -2.64
CA LYS A 4 31.27 19.59 -2.86
C LYS A 4 30.17 20.09 -1.93
N SER A 5 29.09 20.63 -2.49
CA SER A 5 27.91 20.98 -1.73
C SER A 5 27.54 19.75 -0.91
N SER A 6 27.56 19.88 0.41
CA SER A 6 26.96 18.86 1.27
C SER A 6 25.54 18.60 0.76
N PRO A 7 25.13 17.34 0.56
CA PRO A 7 23.74 17.07 0.21
C PRO A 7 22.87 17.71 1.29
N ALA A 8 21.85 18.48 0.87
CA ALA A 8 20.93 19.11 1.81
C ALA A 8 20.38 18.03 2.76
N PRO A 9 20.26 18.31 4.07
CA PRO A 9 19.72 17.34 5.00
C PRO A 9 18.31 16.96 4.57
N VAL A 10 18.15 15.68 4.21
CA VAL A 10 16.88 15.10 3.77
C VAL A 10 16.11 14.66 5.02
N LEU A 11 14.98 15.30 5.28
CA LEU A 11 14.06 14.91 6.35
C LEU A 11 12.91 14.11 5.75
N SER A 12 12.58 12.98 6.37
CA SER A 12 11.35 12.23 6.09
C SER A 12 10.35 12.42 7.23
N ALA A 13 9.06 12.48 6.91
CA ALA A 13 8.00 12.48 7.90
C ALA A 13 6.99 11.37 7.59
N LEU A 14 6.81 10.46 8.56
CA LEU A 14 5.83 9.39 8.50
C LEU A 14 4.55 9.86 9.21
N TYR A 15 3.47 9.97 8.45
CA TYR A 15 2.13 10.27 8.95
C TYR A 15 1.33 8.98 9.04
N VAL A 16 0.57 8.79 10.12
CA VAL A 16 -0.26 7.60 10.37
C VAL A 16 -1.63 8.00 10.90
N TRP A 17 -2.65 7.19 10.59
CA TRP A 17 -4.02 7.39 11.08
C TRP A 17 -4.88 6.14 10.89
N GLY A 18 -6.09 6.18 11.45
CA GLY A 18 -7.10 5.14 11.37
C GLY A 18 -7.22 4.33 12.66
N TYR A 19 -7.55 3.06 12.51
CA TYR A 19 -7.78 2.10 13.60
C TYR A 19 -6.48 1.77 14.35
N ASN A 20 -6.54 1.73 15.68
CA ASN A 20 -5.38 1.55 16.57
C ASN A 20 -5.61 0.54 17.70
N LYS A 21 -6.53 -0.42 17.57
CA LYS A 21 -6.83 -1.35 18.69
C LYS A 21 -5.60 -2.16 19.12
N SER A 22 -4.73 -2.52 18.18
CA SER A 22 -3.52 -3.31 18.42
C SER A 22 -2.26 -2.44 18.40
N GLY A 23 -2.40 -1.11 18.44
CA GLY A 23 -1.26 -0.19 18.37
C GLY A 23 -0.66 0.00 16.98
N GLN A 24 -1.31 -0.44 15.90
CA GLN A 24 -0.78 -0.41 14.53
C GLN A 24 -0.41 0.97 13.97
N ILE A 25 -0.84 2.07 14.60
CA ILE A 25 -0.41 3.43 14.22
C ILE A 25 0.59 4.04 15.20
N ALA A 26 1.20 3.25 16.10
CA ALA A 26 2.23 3.70 17.04
C ALA A 26 1.84 4.96 17.86
N ALA A 27 0.54 5.13 18.12
CA ALA A 27 0.01 6.29 18.82
C ALA A 27 -0.44 5.90 20.23
N VAL A 28 0.52 5.90 21.17
CA VAL A 28 0.37 5.41 22.57
C VAL A 28 -0.85 5.99 23.30
N ASN A 29 -1.17 7.28 23.05
CA ASN A 29 -2.29 7.97 23.71
C ASN A 29 -3.64 7.80 22.98
N VAL A 30 -3.68 7.15 21.82
CA VAL A 30 -4.91 6.97 21.03
C VAL A 30 -5.48 5.59 21.30
N ARG A 31 -6.60 5.54 22.03
CA ARG A 31 -7.19 4.26 22.46
C ARG A 31 -7.78 3.40 21.34
N ARG A 32 -8.24 3.98 20.23
CA ARG A 32 -8.94 3.19 19.19
C ARG A 32 -8.90 3.73 17.79
N CYS A 33 -9.14 5.02 17.59
CA CYS A 33 -9.25 5.62 16.26
C CYS A 33 -8.52 6.95 16.24
N LEU A 34 -7.72 7.18 15.22
CA LEU A 34 -7.13 8.48 14.91
C LEU A 34 -7.71 8.95 13.58
N ARG A 35 -8.61 9.94 13.58
CA ARG A 35 -9.30 10.36 12.35
C ARG A 35 -8.54 11.34 11.48
N VAL A 36 -7.45 11.87 12.03
CA VAL A 36 -6.61 12.89 11.42
C VAL A 36 -5.18 12.36 11.34
N PRO A 37 -4.52 12.43 10.17
CA PRO A 37 -3.10 12.12 10.04
C PRO A 37 -2.26 12.78 11.11
N LYS A 38 -1.51 11.98 11.86
CA LYS A 38 -0.55 12.45 12.85
C LYS A 38 0.85 12.02 12.43
N ARG A 39 1.79 12.95 12.53
CA ARG A 39 3.20 12.65 12.32
C ARG A 39 3.74 11.83 13.48
N LEU A 40 4.39 10.71 13.18
CA LEU A 40 5.14 9.94 14.17
C LEU A 40 6.43 10.66 14.54
N ALA A 41 6.73 10.64 15.83
CA ALA A 41 7.94 11.24 16.35
C ALA A 41 9.14 10.33 16.01
N SER A 42 10.28 10.95 15.68
CA SER A 42 11.46 10.22 15.19
C SER A 42 12.16 9.40 16.27
N ASP A 43 11.97 9.78 17.54
CA ASP A 43 12.47 9.09 18.72
C ASP A 43 11.82 7.73 18.97
N LEU A 44 10.66 7.45 18.36
CA LEU A 44 9.99 6.15 18.41
C LEU A 44 10.74 5.03 17.67
N PHE A 45 11.70 5.39 16.82
CA PHE A 45 12.56 4.44 16.14
C PHE A 45 13.91 4.49 16.86
N ASP A 46 14.12 3.54 17.79
CA ASP A 46 15.30 3.40 18.67
C ASP A 46 16.54 4.11 18.13
N ASP A 47 16.82 5.31 18.64
CA ASP A 47 17.92 6.24 18.29
C ASP A 47 18.82 5.78 17.10
N VAL A 48 18.21 5.64 15.91
CA VAL A 48 18.85 5.12 14.70
C VAL A 48 19.78 6.19 14.11
N GLY A 49 20.58 6.86 14.93
CA GLY A 49 21.39 8.01 14.58
C GLY A 49 20.67 9.01 13.67
N ASN A 50 21.30 9.36 12.54
CA ASN A 50 20.73 10.23 11.51
C ASN A 50 19.88 9.47 10.45
N ALA A 51 19.49 8.23 10.71
CA ALA A 51 18.70 7.45 9.76
C ALA A 51 17.26 7.98 9.70
N ARG A 52 16.65 7.83 8.53
CA ARG A 52 15.30 8.33 8.24
C ARG A 52 14.46 7.20 7.68
N ILE A 53 13.14 7.22 7.88
CA ILE A 53 12.27 6.21 7.28
C ILE A 53 12.22 6.39 5.76
N VAL A 54 12.40 5.30 5.03
CA VAL A 54 12.44 5.24 3.56
C VAL A 54 11.44 4.27 2.95
N GLU A 55 10.91 3.32 3.74
CA GLU A 55 9.82 2.42 3.35
C GLU A 55 8.76 2.27 4.45
N VAL A 56 7.51 2.06 4.06
CA VAL A 56 6.42 1.68 4.98
C VAL A 56 5.46 0.71 4.30
N ALA A 57 5.02 -0.30 5.03
CA ALA A 57 3.98 -1.24 4.63
C ALA A 57 2.99 -1.45 5.77
N CYS A 58 1.71 -1.64 5.42
CA CYS A 58 0.63 -1.87 6.37
C CYS A 58 -0.04 -3.21 6.06
N GLY A 59 -0.11 -4.08 7.06
CA GLY A 59 -0.90 -5.31 7.00
C GLY A 59 -2.32 -5.11 7.51
N LEU A 60 -3.00 -6.19 7.91
CA LEU A 60 -4.37 -6.06 8.44
C LEU A 60 -4.39 -5.22 9.72
N GLN A 61 -3.54 -5.57 10.69
CA GLN A 61 -3.45 -4.91 12.00
C GLN A 61 -2.00 -4.70 12.48
N HIS A 62 -1.04 -4.70 11.57
CA HIS A 62 0.36 -4.39 11.88
C HIS A 62 0.96 -3.47 10.81
N THR A 63 2.05 -2.81 11.16
CA THR A 63 2.80 -1.91 10.28
C THR A 63 4.28 -2.28 10.35
N ALA A 64 4.97 -2.13 9.22
CA ALA A 64 6.40 -2.25 9.11
C ALA A 64 6.99 -0.98 8.49
N ALA A 65 8.16 -0.55 8.95
CA ALA A 65 8.89 0.57 8.38
C ALA A 65 10.38 0.25 8.26
N VAL A 66 10.99 0.69 7.17
CA VAL A 66 12.41 0.51 6.89
C VAL A 66 13.11 1.86 6.99
N ALA A 67 14.20 1.91 7.75
CA ALA A 67 15.06 3.07 7.87
C ALA A 67 16.16 3.07 6.79
N SER A 68 16.75 4.24 6.52
CA SER A 68 17.71 4.46 5.43
C SER A 68 19.03 3.72 5.58
N ASP A 69 19.32 3.20 6.77
CA ASP A 69 20.46 2.33 7.09
C ASP A 69 20.15 0.84 6.85
N GLY A 70 18.91 0.50 6.48
CA GLY A 70 18.45 -0.87 6.27
C GLY A 70 17.78 -1.50 7.48
N SER A 71 17.66 -0.79 8.61
CA SER A 71 17.00 -1.30 9.81
C SER A 71 15.48 -1.45 9.59
N LEU A 72 14.92 -2.59 9.99
CA LEU A 72 13.48 -2.88 9.88
C LEU A 72 12.81 -2.81 11.25
N PHE A 73 11.73 -2.02 11.32
CA PHE A 73 10.88 -1.90 12.50
C PHE A 73 9.49 -2.45 12.22
N THR A 74 8.90 -3.13 13.19
CA THR A 74 7.53 -3.68 13.11
C THR A 74 6.76 -3.41 14.39
N TRP A 75 5.47 -3.16 14.27
CA TRP A 75 4.56 -2.99 15.40
C TRP A 75 3.11 -3.27 15.02
N GLY A 76 2.24 -3.43 16.01
CA GLY A 76 0.83 -3.75 15.89
C GLY A 76 0.51 -5.13 16.45
N SER A 77 -0.48 -5.79 15.85
CA SER A 77 -0.87 -7.16 16.20
C SER A 77 0.20 -8.17 15.82
N ASN A 78 0.40 -9.18 16.66
CA ASN A 78 1.38 -10.26 16.50
C ASN A 78 0.81 -11.66 16.74
N GLU A 79 -0.51 -11.85 16.68
CA GLU A 79 -1.17 -13.15 17.01
C GLU A 79 -0.65 -14.36 16.20
N PHE A 80 -0.01 -14.13 15.04
CA PHE A 80 0.58 -15.17 14.20
C PHE A 80 2.10 -14.99 14.02
N GLY A 81 2.73 -14.17 14.86
CA GLY A 81 4.16 -13.88 14.78
C GLY A 81 4.57 -12.95 13.64
N GLN A 82 3.63 -12.22 13.03
CA GLN A 82 3.87 -11.32 11.89
C GLN A 82 4.83 -10.15 12.17
N LEU A 83 5.18 -9.87 13.42
CA LEU A 83 6.20 -8.88 13.78
C LEU A 83 7.62 -9.45 13.71
N GLY A 84 7.80 -10.78 13.75
CA GLY A 84 9.10 -11.39 13.49
C GLY A 84 10.13 -11.22 14.62
N ASP A 85 9.68 -10.98 15.84
CA ASP A 85 10.56 -10.85 17.00
C ASP A 85 10.72 -12.15 17.80
N GLY A 86 10.24 -13.28 17.26
CA GLY A 86 10.24 -14.59 17.91
C GLY A 86 9.15 -14.78 18.96
N THR A 87 8.24 -13.83 19.09
CA THR A 87 7.08 -13.89 19.99
C THR A 87 5.77 -13.83 19.22
N GLU A 88 4.66 -14.01 19.92
CA GLU A 88 3.30 -13.75 19.42
C GLU A 88 2.63 -12.61 20.21
N ASP A 89 3.44 -11.76 20.85
CA ASP A 89 2.98 -10.63 21.66
C ASP A 89 2.84 -9.35 20.82
N ASP A 90 1.71 -8.68 20.94
CA ASP A 90 1.43 -7.38 20.28
C ASP A 90 2.39 -6.28 20.77
N HIS A 91 2.85 -5.42 19.86
CA HIS A 91 3.67 -4.24 20.20
C HIS A 91 2.96 -2.95 19.79
N THR A 92 2.77 -2.03 20.73
CA THR A 92 2.10 -0.75 20.42
C THR A 92 3.02 0.35 19.93
N GLU A 93 4.32 0.08 19.86
CA GLU A 93 5.38 0.99 19.42
C GLU A 93 6.33 0.27 18.46
N PRO A 94 6.99 0.99 17.52
CA PRO A 94 7.95 0.41 16.59
C PRO A 94 9.06 -0.33 17.32
N LYS A 95 9.28 -1.60 17.00
CA LYS A 95 10.36 -2.41 17.56
C LYS A 95 11.28 -2.92 16.46
N LEU A 96 12.60 -2.84 16.68
CA LEU A 96 13.60 -3.35 15.76
C LEU A 96 13.47 -4.87 15.61
N VAL A 97 13.49 -5.36 14.37
CA VAL A 97 13.54 -6.79 14.05
C VAL A 97 14.98 -7.27 14.17
N GLU A 98 15.39 -7.64 15.39
CA GLU A 98 16.76 -8.06 15.74
C GLU A 98 17.34 -9.15 14.83
N ALA A 99 16.49 -10.03 14.31
CA ALA A 99 16.87 -11.10 13.38
C ALA A 99 17.54 -10.58 12.10
N LEU A 100 17.14 -9.38 11.64
CA LEU A 100 17.57 -8.80 10.37
C LEU A 100 18.55 -7.63 10.54
N LYS A 101 19.04 -7.35 11.75
CA LYS A 101 19.91 -6.18 12.01
C LYS A 101 21.23 -6.16 11.22
N ASN A 102 21.69 -7.34 10.76
CA ASN A 102 22.91 -7.48 9.97
C ASN A 102 22.64 -7.55 8.46
N GLU A 103 21.38 -7.46 8.04
CA GLU A 103 20.95 -7.47 6.64
C GLU A 103 20.49 -6.07 6.25
N PHE A 104 20.74 -5.65 5.01
CA PHE A 104 20.28 -4.35 4.53
C PHE A 104 18.88 -4.52 3.94
N VAL A 105 17.83 -4.22 4.72
CA VAL A 105 16.45 -4.33 4.24
C VAL A 105 16.20 -3.23 3.21
N LYS A 106 15.83 -3.63 2.00
CA LYS A 106 15.57 -2.71 0.89
C LYS A 106 14.08 -2.45 0.72
N SER A 107 13.25 -3.47 0.92
CA SER A 107 11.80 -3.37 0.77
C SER A 107 11.05 -4.32 1.69
N VAL A 108 9.82 -3.95 2.07
CA VAL A 108 8.94 -4.71 2.96
C VAL A 108 7.51 -4.74 2.43
N ALA A 109 6.84 -5.88 2.56
CA ALA A 109 5.42 -6.03 2.28
C ALA A 109 4.72 -6.75 3.43
N CYS A 110 3.53 -6.27 3.77
CA CYS A 110 2.70 -6.81 4.84
C CYS A 110 1.41 -7.37 4.24
N GLY A 111 1.06 -8.60 4.60
CA GLY A 111 -0.23 -9.22 4.29
C GLY A 111 -1.18 -9.09 5.47
N ALA A 112 -2.19 -9.96 5.55
CA ALA A 112 -3.07 -9.92 6.71
C ALA A 112 -2.32 -10.22 8.01
N ASN A 113 -1.66 -11.38 8.03
CA ASN A 113 -0.96 -11.94 9.20
C ASN A 113 0.44 -12.46 8.82
N CYS A 114 1.08 -11.85 7.82
CA CYS A 114 2.43 -12.20 7.40
C CYS A 114 3.20 -10.96 6.94
N THR A 115 4.52 -11.06 7.00
CA THR A 115 5.43 -10.01 6.55
C THR A 115 6.52 -10.65 5.71
N ALA A 116 6.93 -9.93 4.66
CA ALA A 116 8.02 -10.31 3.80
C ALA A 116 8.96 -9.13 3.59
N ALA A 117 10.26 -9.40 3.59
CA ALA A 117 11.31 -8.40 3.40
C ALA A 117 12.29 -8.85 2.33
N ILE A 118 12.67 -7.93 1.44
CA ILE A 118 13.75 -8.13 0.47
C ILE A 118 15.00 -7.45 1.02
N CYS A 119 16.03 -8.23 1.26
CA CYS A 119 17.29 -7.78 1.84
C CYS A 119 18.44 -7.89 0.84
N GLN A 120 19.43 -7.01 0.97
CA GLN A 120 20.72 -7.14 0.32
C GLN A 120 21.80 -7.48 1.36
N PRO A 121 22.81 -8.31 1.01
CA PRO A 121 23.91 -8.58 1.91
C PRO A 121 24.69 -7.29 2.21
N CYS A 122 24.91 -6.97 3.49
CA CYS A 122 25.69 -5.80 3.92
C CYS A 122 27.18 -5.87 3.50
N THR A 123 27.70 -7.07 3.27
CA THR A 123 29.07 -7.33 2.81
C THR A 123 29.05 -8.09 1.50
N ILE A 124 29.56 -7.44 0.45
CA ILE A 124 29.92 -8.11 -0.81
C ILE A 124 31.20 -8.90 -0.54
N SER A 125 31.11 -10.16 -0.07
CA SER A 125 32.24 -11.07 -0.23
C SER A 125 32.42 -11.29 -1.73
N LYS A 126 33.58 -10.89 -2.26
CA LYS A 126 33.90 -10.97 -3.70
C LYS A 126 34.03 -12.41 -4.23
N GLU A 127 33.73 -13.42 -3.43
CA GLU A 127 34.03 -14.83 -3.73
C GLU A 127 32.84 -15.78 -3.67
N ASP A 128 31.63 -15.32 -3.30
CA ASP A 128 30.46 -16.21 -3.28
C ASP A 128 29.44 -15.85 -4.36
N ASP A 129 28.96 -16.89 -5.05
CA ASP A 129 27.79 -16.94 -5.94
C ASP A 129 26.46 -16.71 -5.15
N SER A 130 26.50 -15.80 -4.17
CA SER A 130 25.38 -15.48 -3.29
C SER A 130 24.34 -14.66 -4.06
N PRO A 131 23.03 -14.92 -3.84
CA PRO A 131 21.95 -14.18 -4.50
C PRO A 131 22.10 -12.68 -4.32
N ALA A 132 21.85 -11.92 -5.39
CA ALA A 132 21.88 -10.45 -5.39
C ALA A 132 20.86 -9.82 -4.41
N SER A 133 19.86 -10.59 -3.97
CA SER A 133 18.88 -10.22 -2.94
C SER A 133 18.34 -11.47 -2.24
N LYS A 134 18.15 -11.43 -0.93
CA LYS A 134 17.51 -12.48 -0.14
C LYS A 134 16.07 -12.09 0.19
N LEU A 135 15.13 -13.02 0.01
CA LEU A 135 13.75 -12.86 0.44
C LEU A 135 13.59 -13.51 1.83
N TRP A 136 13.09 -12.74 2.78
CA TRP A 136 12.76 -13.19 4.12
C TRP A 136 11.25 -13.15 4.31
N VAL A 137 10.66 -14.17 4.91
CA VAL A 137 9.20 -14.27 5.10
C VAL A 137 8.89 -14.87 6.47
N TRP A 138 7.88 -14.34 7.15
CA TRP A 138 7.39 -14.85 8.44
C TRP A 138 5.90 -14.53 8.64
N GLY A 139 5.33 -15.05 9.73
CA GLY A 139 3.91 -15.01 10.06
C GLY A 139 3.14 -16.26 9.58
N GLN A 140 1.81 -16.16 9.53
CA GLN A 140 0.88 -17.27 9.27
C GLN A 140 1.21 -18.07 8.01
N ASN A 141 1.65 -17.42 6.93
CA ASN A 141 1.94 -18.11 5.66
C ASN A 141 3.22 -18.94 5.70
N GLN A 142 4.08 -18.76 6.70
CA GLN A 142 5.30 -19.56 6.93
C GLN A 142 5.25 -20.37 8.22
N GLU A 143 4.21 -20.20 9.05
CA GLU A 143 4.11 -20.82 10.39
C GLU A 143 5.38 -20.55 11.22
N SER A 144 5.91 -19.35 11.10
CA SER A 144 7.10 -18.92 11.83
C SER A 144 6.89 -17.53 12.38
N ASN A 145 7.14 -17.37 13.67
CA ASN A 145 7.15 -16.06 14.34
C ASN A 145 8.54 -15.38 14.26
N TYR A 146 9.44 -15.92 13.44
CA TYR A 146 10.79 -15.42 13.26
C TYR A 146 11.12 -15.33 11.75
N PRO A 147 11.82 -14.28 11.27
CA PRO A 147 12.20 -14.17 9.87
C PRO A 147 12.99 -15.38 9.39
N GLN A 148 12.48 -16.03 8.33
CA GLN A 148 13.14 -17.16 7.67
C GLN A 148 13.54 -16.78 6.24
N ILE A 149 14.72 -17.21 5.81
CA ILE A 149 15.13 -17.09 4.42
C ILE A 149 14.22 -17.99 3.57
N PHE A 150 13.58 -17.39 2.57
CA PHE A 150 12.71 -18.09 1.63
C PHE A 150 13.43 -18.27 0.30
N HIS A 151 13.78 -19.52 0.00
CA HIS A 151 14.48 -19.87 -1.25
C HIS A 151 13.53 -19.99 -2.46
N GLY A 152 12.24 -20.29 -2.23
CA GLY A 152 11.24 -20.40 -3.30
C GLY A 152 11.67 -21.33 -4.43
N VAL A 153 11.30 -20.96 -5.67
CA VAL A 153 11.66 -21.71 -6.90
C VAL A 153 12.57 -20.89 -7.82
N PHE A 154 12.83 -19.62 -7.48
CA PHE A 154 13.78 -18.83 -8.23
C PHE A 154 15.19 -19.43 -8.14
N SER A 155 15.93 -19.39 -9.26
CA SER A 155 17.35 -19.71 -9.26
C SER A 155 18.07 -18.85 -8.21
N HIS A 156 19.09 -19.41 -7.56
CA HIS A 156 19.90 -18.72 -6.57
C HIS A 156 20.59 -17.46 -7.12
N THR A 157 20.66 -17.30 -8.45
CA THR A 157 21.23 -16.13 -9.11
C THR A 157 20.22 -15.03 -9.42
N LEU A 158 18.91 -15.31 -9.37
CA LEU A 158 17.87 -14.35 -9.76
C LEU A 158 17.51 -13.42 -8.59
N ALA A 159 17.57 -12.12 -8.83
CA ALA A 159 17.14 -11.14 -7.85
C ALA A 159 15.61 -11.08 -7.75
N VAL A 160 15.09 -11.04 -6.53
CA VAL A 160 13.69 -10.72 -6.24
C VAL A 160 13.57 -9.21 -6.14
N ILE A 161 12.71 -8.60 -6.96
CA ILE A 161 12.57 -7.15 -7.05
C ILE A 161 11.31 -6.62 -6.38
N GLN A 162 10.29 -7.47 -6.21
CA GLN A 162 9.03 -7.10 -5.57
C GLN A 162 8.40 -8.30 -4.87
N VAL A 163 7.74 -8.06 -3.73
CA VAL A 163 6.89 -9.02 -3.04
C VAL A 163 5.55 -8.37 -2.73
N ALA A 164 4.46 -9.13 -2.85
CA ALA A 164 3.12 -8.71 -2.51
C ALA A 164 2.45 -9.78 -1.65
N CYS A 165 1.93 -9.37 -0.49
CA CYS A 165 1.33 -10.26 0.49
C CYS A 165 -0.19 -10.04 0.52
N GLY A 166 -0.96 -11.09 0.26
CA GLY A 166 -2.41 -11.10 0.42
C GLY A 166 -2.84 -11.51 1.82
N ALA A 167 -4.11 -11.87 2.00
CA ALA A 167 -4.56 -12.38 3.29
C ALA A 167 -4.01 -13.79 3.58
N THR A 168 -3.97 -14.65 2.55
CA THR A 168 -3.60 -16.06 2.71
C THR A 168 -2.55 -16.56 1.70
N HIS A 169 -2.02 -15.68 0.86
CA HIS A 169 -1.03 -16.04 -0.16
C HIS A 169 0.00 -14.93 -0.32
N ILE A 170 1.13 -15.26 -0.92
CA ILE A 170 2.20 -14.32 -1.23
C ILE A 170 2.61 -14.54 -2.69
N ALA A 171 2.91 -13.44 -3.38
CA ALA A 171 3.49 -13.43 -4.71
C ALA A 171 4.83 -12.70 -4.67
N ALA A 172 5.83 -13.23 -5.39
CA ALA A 172 7.13 -12.59 -5.56
C ALA A 172 7.49 -12.50 -7.04
N LEU A 173 8.11 -11.39 -7.40
CA LEU A 173 8.52 -11.05 -8.76
C LEU A 173 10.04 -10.97 -8.84
N SER A 174 10.62 -11.65 -9.83
CA SER A 174 12.05 -11.58 -10.13
C SER A 174 12.39 -10.46 -11.12
N GLU A 175 13.67 -10.12 -11.21
CA GLU A 175 14.19 -9.13 -12.17
C GLU A 175 13.96 -9.51 -13.65
N LEU A 176 13.81 -10.81 -13.94
CA LEU A 176 13.48 -11.32 -15.28
C LEU A 176 11.97 -11.41 -15.53
N GLY A 177 11.13 -10.77 -14.72
CA GLY A 177 9.68 -10.78 -14.89
C GLY A 177 9.00 -12.12 -14.62
N THR A 178 9.72 -13.10 -14.08
CA THR A 178 9.15 -14.38 -13.62
C THR A 178 8.42 -14.18 -12.30
N LEU A 179 7.18 -14.69 -12.24
CA LEU A 179 6.31 -14.65 -11.08
C LEU A 179 6.29 -16.00 -10.35
N GLN A 180 6.43 -15.99 -9.03
CA GLN A 180 6.12 -17.14 -8.18
C GLN A 180 5.04 -16.77 -7.16
N CYS A 181 4.15 -17.71 -6.85
CA CYS A 181 3.12 -17.54 -5.81
C CYS A 181 3.16 -18.74 -4.85
N TRP A 182 2.79 -18.56 -3.58
CA TRP A 182 2.65 -19.66 -2.60
C TRP A 182 1.67 -19.28 -1.49
N GLY A 183 1.33 -20.25 -0.62
CA GLY A 183 0.32 -20.08 0.42
C GLY A 183 -0.95 -20.87 0.10
N TYR A 184 -2.09 -20.38 0.53
CA TYR A 184 -3.39 -21.03 0.35
C TYR A 184 -3.98 -20.79 -1.06
N ASN A 185 -4.80 -21.72 -1.55
CA ASN A 185 -5.27 -21.74 -2.94
C ASN A 185 -6.75 -22.14 -3.11
N GLU A 186 -7.61 -21.85 -2.13
CA GLU A 186 -9.02 -22.24 -2.15
C GLU A 186 -9.80 -21.62 -3.32
N TYR A 187 -9.36 -20.44 -3.76
CA TYR A 187 -9.99 -19.68 -4.84
C TYR A 187 -9.17 -19.64 -6.13
N GLY A 188 -8.05 -20.38 -6.19
CA GLY A 188 -7.15 -20.32 -7.34
C GLY A 188 -6.22 -19.12 -7.34
N GLN A 189 -6.07 -18.41 -6.22
CA GLN A 189 -5.24 -17.21 -6.09
C GLN A 189 -3.74 -17.46 -6.34
N LEU A 190 -3.30 -18.72 -6.44
CA LEU A 190 -1.94 -19.04 -6.88
C LEU A 190 -1.76 -19.10 -8.40
N GLY A 191 -2.86 -19.10 -9.18
CA GLY A 191 -2.80 -18.96 -10.63
C GLY A 191 -2.29 -20.19 -11.41
N ARG A 192 -2.53 -21.40 -10.90
CA ARG A 192 -1.90 -22.64 -11.41
C ARG A 192 -2.85 -23.61 -12.13
N GLY A 193 -4.07 -23.18 -12.46
CA GLY A 193 -5.05 -23.99 -13.17
C GLY A 193 -5.94 -24.87 -12.30
N PHE A 194 -5.80 -24.79 -10.97
CA PHE A 194 -6.66 -25.50 -10.03
C PHE A 194 -6.79 -24.75 -8.70
N SER A 195 -7.77 -25.14 -7.89
CA SER A 195 -7.95 -24.72 -6.50
C SER A 195 -7.77 -25.92 -5.57
N CYS A 196 -7.24 -25.71 -4.37
CA CYS A 196 -7.11 -26.75 -3.36
C CYS A 196 -7.16 -26.16 -1.96
N GLU A 197 -7.55 -26.98 -0.99
CA GLU A 197 -7.46 -26.63 0.42
C GLU A 197 -6.02 -26.82 0.93
N GLY A 198 -5.68 -26.05 1.97
CA GLY A 198 -4.38 -26.13 2.61
C GLY A 198 -3.26 -25.38 1.90
N ARG A 199 -2.14 -25.22 2.61
CA ARG A 199 -0.98 -24.48 2.14
C ARG A 199 -0.24 -25.22 1.03
N GLN A 200 0.14 -24.49 -0.01
CA GLN A 200 0.90 -24.97 -1.16
C GLN A 200 2.28 -24.33 -1.20
N GLU A 201 3.27 -25.10 -1.66
CA GLU A 201 4.64 -24.64 -1.87
C GLU A 201 4.75 -23.62 -3.02
N ALA A 202 5.84 -22.87 -3.03
CA ALA A 202 6.18 -21.99 -4.14
C ALA A 202 6.38 -22.75 -5.45
N ARG A 203 5.92 -22.12 -6.52
CA ARG A 203 6.05 -22.52 -7.92
C ARG A 203 5.81 -21.30 -8.77
N THR A 204 6.45 -21.32 -9.92
CA THR A 204 6.32 -20.36 -10.99
C THR A 204 4.91 -20.36 -11.57
N VAL A 205 4.42 -19.18 -11.93
CA VAL A 205 3.18 -18.98 -12.68
C VAL A 205 3.56 -18.70 -14.12
N ASP A 206 3.33 -19.66 -15.01
CA ASP A 206 3.80 -19.68 -16.40
C ASP A 206 2.65 -19.64 -17.43
N LYS A 207 1.43 -19.98 -17.03
CA LYS A 207 0.26 -20.04 -17.91
C LYS A 207 -0.63 -18.83 -17.74
N PHE A 208 -0.67 -18.00 -18.78
CA PHE A 208 -1.54 -16.83 -18.88
C PHE A 208 -2.60 -17.07 -19.94
N ILE A 209 -3.78 -16.47 -19.77
CA ILE A 209 -4.88 -16.58 -20.73
C ILE A 209 -5.39 -15.21 -21.17
N SER A 210 -5.53 -15.03 -22.48
CA SER A 210 -6.27 -13.94 -23.13
C SER A 210 -7.52 -14.55 -23.73
N ASN A 211 -8.68 -14.42 -23.07
CA ASN A 211 -9.93 -15.08 -23.47
C ASN A 211 -10.44 -14.85 -24.92
N LEU A 212 -9.74 -14.05 -25.72
CA LEU A 212 -10.09 -13.69 -27.09
C LEU A 212 -9.11 -14.20 -28.16
N ASP A 213 -7.94 -14.72 -27.79
CA ASP A 213 -6.84 -15.08 -28.70
C ASP A 213 -6.11 -16.35 -28.27
N GLU A 214 -5.11 -16.78 -29.05
CA GLU A 214 -4.10 -17.76 -28.64
C GLU A 214 -3.44 -17.33 -27.31
N PRO A 215 -3.03 -18.28 -26.44
CA PRO A 215 -2.41 -17.94 -25.16
C PRO A 215 -1.17 -17.06 -25.38
N PRO A 216 -1.01 -15.97 -24.61
CA PRO A 216 0.08 -15.05 -24.83
C PRO A 216 1.41 -15.74 -24.51
N GLU A 217 2.32 -15.76 -25.48
CA GLU A 217 3.66 -16.30 -25.30
C GLU A 217 4.54 -15.30 -24.53
N ASN A 218 5.36 -15.81 -23.60
CA ASN A 218 6.41 -15.06 -22.92
C ASN A 218 5.95 -13.78 -22.19
N VAL A 219 4.85 -13.85 -21.45
CA VAL A 219 4.38 -12.71 -20.63
C VAL A 219 5.43 -12.35 -19.56
N GLN A 220 6.05 -11.18 -19.71
CA GLN A 220 7.01 -10.62 -18.76
C GLN A 220 6.30 -9.70 -17.78
N ILE A 221 6.26 -10.05 -16.50
CA ILE A 221 5.60 -9.25 -15.46
C ILE A 221 6.52 -8.15 -14.96
N SER A 222 5.98 -6.95 -14.76
CA SER A 222 6.72 -5.78 -14.25
C SER A 222 6.23 -5.29 -12.89
N GLN A 223 4.99 -5.62 -12.49
CA GLN A 223 4.46 -5.22 -11.18
C GLN A 223 3.38 -6.21 -10.71
N ILE A 224 3.32 -6.45 -9.40
CA ILE A 224 2.35 -7.36 -8.77
C ILE A 224 1.64 -6.71 -7.58
N ALA A 225 0.40 -7.14 -7.31
CA ALA A 225 -0.34 -6.81 -6.10
C ALA A 225 -1.25 -7.97 -5.67
N CYS A 226 -1.40 -8.15 -4.36
CA CYS A 226 -2.23 -9.18 -3.76
C CYS A 226 -3.33 -8.53 -2.93
N GLY A 227 -4.58 -8.93 -3.13
CA GLY A 227 -5.68 -8.61 -2.23
C GLY A 227 -5.91 -9.74 -1.23
N ASP A 228 -7.08 -9.79 -0.59
CA ASP A 228 -7.36 -10.84 0.40
C ASP A 228 -7.27 -12.24 -0.24
N TYR A 229 -7.98 -12.44 -1.35
CA TYR A 229 -8.11 -13.74 -2.04
C TYR A 229 -7.95 -13.67 -3.56
N HIS A 230 -7.36 -12.59 -4.08
CA HIS A 230 -7.10 -12.42 -5.51
C HIS A 230 -5.73 -11.79 -5.72
N THR A 231 -5.19 -11.98 -6.91
CA THR A 231 -3.89 -11.45 -7.32
C THR A 231 -4.05 -10.70 -8.62
N ALA A 232 -3.29 -9.61 -8.76
CA ALA A 232 -3.19 -8.83 -9.98
C ALA A 232 -1.71 -8.68 -10.36
N ALA A 233 -1.45 -8.66 -11.67
CA ALA A 233 -0.13 -8.43 -12.22
C ALA A 233 -0.22 -7.55 -13.48
N VAL A 234 0.83 -6.76 -13.72
CA VAL A 234 0.99 -5.93 -14.91
C VAL A 234 2.15 -6.48 -15.72
N SER A 235 1.95 -6.68 -17.03
CA SER A 235 3.05 -7.02 -17.94
C SER A 235 3.88 -5.80 -18.30
N SER A 236 5.10 -6.01 -18.79
CA SER A 236 5.95 -4.94 -19.34
C SER A 236 5.32 -4.20 -20.53
N ALA A 237 4.38 -4.83 -21.24
CA ALA A 237 3.57 -4.21 -22.28
C ALA A 237 2.48 -3.27 -21.72
N GLY A 238 2.13 -3.43 -20.45
CA GLY A 238 1.09 -2.67 -19.75
C GLY A 238 -0.26 -3.39 -19.66
N ASP A 239 -0.31 -4.68 -19.99
CA ASP A 239 -1.52 -5.49 -19.85
C ASP A 239 -1.74 -5.88 -18.39
N VAL A 240 -3.00 -5.88 -17.96
CA VAL A 240 -3.38 -6.30 -16.60
C VAL A 240 -3.91 -7.72 -16.62
N TYR A 241 -3.39 -8.56 -15.74
CA TYR A 241 -3.86 -9.92 -15.48
C TYR A 241 -4.39 -10.02 -14.05
N THR A 242 -5.52 -10.68 -13.86
CA THR A 242 -6.13 -10.89 -12.54
C THR A 242 -6.65 -12.32 -12.40
N TRP A 243 -6.49 -12.90 -11.21
CA TRP A 243 -6.98 -14.24 -10.89
C TRP A 243 -7.26 -14.41 -9.38
N GLY A 244 -7.85 -15.53 -9.00
CA GLY A 244 -8.33 -15.82 -7.64
C GLY A 244 -9.85 -15.62 -7.51
N LEU A 245 -10.30 -15.16 -6.34
CA LEU A 245 -11.71 -14.92 -6.04
C LEU A 245 -12.28 -13.76 -6.88
N GLY A 246 -13.43 -13.96 -7.51
CA GLY A 246 -14.08 -12.97 -8.40
C GLY A 246 -15.54 -12.63 -8.10
N HIS A 247 -16.10 -13.13 -6.99
CA HIS A 247 -17.52 -12.96 -6.64
C HIS A 247 -18.00 -11.50 -6.62
N THR A 248 -17.18 -10.55 -6.14
CA THR A 248 -17.54 -9.14 -6.04
C THR A 248 -17.14 -8.33 -7.27
N GLY A 249 -16.63 -9.00 -8.31
CA GLY A 249 -16.17 -8.36 -9.54
C GLY A 249 -14.72 -7.88 -9.50
N GLN A 250 -13.96 -8.18 -8.44
CA GLN A 250 -12.57 -7.71 -8.26
C GLN A 250 -11.59 -8.15 -9.36
N LEU A 251 -11.98 -9.13 -10.18
CA LEU A 251 -11.14 -9.54 -11.31
C LEU A 251 -11.34 -8.67 -12.56
N GLY A 252 -12.46 -7.96 -12.70
CA GLY A 252 -12.68 -7.06 -13.84
C GLY A 252 -13.07 -7.73 -15.16
N HIS A 253 -13.34 -9.04 -15.16
CA HIS A 253 -13.57 -9.85 -16.37
C HIS A 253 -15.00 -9.85 -16.91
N ARG A 254 -15.90 -9.01 -16.40
CA ARG A 254 -17.33 -8.95 -16.82
C ARG A 254 -18.10 -10.27 -16.66
N ALA A 255 -17.60 -11.25 -15.91
CA ALA A 255 -18.17 -12.60 -15.93
C ALA A 255 -19.56 -12.69 -15.25
N LEU A 256 -20.52 -13.22 -16.03
CA LEU A 256 -21.80 -13.85 -15.62
C LEU A 256 -21.64 -15.36 -15.40
N GLN A 257 -20.40 -15.89 -15.43
CA GLN A 257 -20.16 -17.34 -15.38
C GLN A 257 -20.48 -17.94 -14.01
N SER A 258 -20.93 -19.19 -14.02
CA SER A 258 -21.36 -19.99 -12.85
C SER A 258 -20.28 -20.21 -11.79
N HIS A 259 -19.01 -19.92 -12.08
CA HIS A 259 -17.90 -20.07 -11.16
C HIS A 259 -17.24 -18.71 -10.89
N ASN A 260 -17.46 -18.18 -9.69
CA ASN A 260 -17.02 -16.87 -9.20
C ASN A 260 -15.51 -16.80 -8.88
N ARG A 261 -14.65 -17.43 -9.69
CA ARG A 261 -13.19 -17.42 -9.50
C ARG A 261 -12.45 -17.73 -10.80
N GLU A 262 -11.23 -17.26 -10.90
CA GLU A 262 -10.31 -17.57 -12.01
C GLU A 262 -9.08 -18.27 -11.44
N VAL A 263 -8.77 -19.47 -11.94
CA VAL A 263 -7.65 -20.28 -11.44
C VAL A 263 -6.36 -20.10 -12.24
N LEU A 264 -6.41 -19.31 -13.31
CA LEU A 264 -5.28 -18.91 -14.14
C LEU A 264 -5.28 -17.38 -14.29
N PRO A 265 -4.10 -16.73 -14.35
CA PRO A 265 -3.97 -15.32 -14.72
C PRO A 265 -4.69 -15.02 -16.03
N ARG A 266 -5.78 -14.25 -15.94
CA ARG A 266 -6.59 -13.87 -17.09
C ARG A 266 -6.43 -12.39 -17.41
N ARG A 267 -6.24 -12.04 -18.68
CA ARG A 267 -6.13 -10.66 -19.14
C ARG A 267 -7.46 -9.91 -18.94
N VAL A 268 -7.39 -8.71 -18.35
CA VAL A 268 -8.53 -7.80 -18.19
C VAL A 268 -8.77 -7.08 -19.51
N VAL A 269 -9.56 -7.70 -20.39
CA VAL A 269 -9.79 -7.26 -21.77
C VAL A 269 -10.32 -5.82 -21.88
N SER A 270 -11.09 -5.34 -20.91
CA SER A 270 -11.63 -3.97 -20.95
C SER A 270 -10.56 -2.87 -20.81
N LEU A 271 -9.33 -3.22 -20.45
CA LEU A 271 -8.17 -2.32 -20.42
C LEU A 271 -7.27 -2.50 -21.67
N GLU A 272 -7.75 -3.19 -22.70
CA GLU A 272 -7.00 -3.35 -23.94
C GLU A 272 -6.64 -1.99 -24.56
N GLY A 273 -5.38 -1.85 -24.99
CA GLY A 273 -4.82 -0.60 -25.50
C GLY A 273 -4.53 0.46 -24.44
N VAL A 274 -4.84 0.21 -23.16
CA VAL A 274 -4.53 1.11 -22.05
C VAL A 274 -3.23 0.67 -21.38
N ARG A 275 -2.20 1.51 -21.46
CA ARG A 275 -0.89 1.21 -20.85
C ARG A 275 -0.91 1.40 -19.34
N VAL A 276 -1.13 0.32 -18.60
CA VAL A 276 -1.09 0.29 -17.13
C VAL A 276 0.35 0.16 -16.64
N THR A 277 0.66 0.84 -15.54
CA THR A 277 2.00 0.82 -14.93
C THR A 277 1.99 0.29 -13.50
N HIS A 278 0.89 0.46 -12.79
CA HIS A 278 0.75 0.03 -11.40
C HIS A 278 -0.64 -0.53 -11.15
N VAL A 279 -0.75 -1.60 -10.37
CA VAL A 279 -1.98 -2.06 -9.75
C VAL A 279 -1.85 -2.11 -8.24
N ALA A 280 -2.96 -1.90 -7.54
CA ALA A 280 -3.07 -2.22 -6.12
C ALA A 280 -4.40 -2.94 -5.85
N CYS A 281 -4.37 -3.85 -4.88
CA CYS A 281 -5.48 -4.71 -4.54
C CYS A 281 -5.87 -4.47 -3.09
N GLY A 282 -7.15 -4.20 -2.84
CA GLY A 282 -7.70 -4.24 -1.49
C GLY A 282 -8.33 -5.60 -1.21
N GLY A 283 -9.21 -5.67 -0.21
CA GLY A 283 -9.82 -6.95 0.15
C GLY A 283 -10.71 -7.50 -0.96
N VAL A 284 -11.56 -6.63 -1.52
CA VAL A 284 -12.56 -7.00 -2.54
C VAL A 284 -12.58 -6.07 -3.74
N HIS A 285 -11.59 -5.20 -3.92
CA HIS A 285 -11.51 -4.24 -5.02
C HIS A 285 -10.08 -4.14 -5.56
N THR A 286 -9.95 -3.65 -6.78
CA THR A 286 -8.67 -3.52 -7.48
C THR A 286 -8.64 -2.17 -8.17
N CYS A 287 -7.44 -1.61 -8.26
CA CYS A 287 -7.20 -0.38 -8.99
C CYS A 287 -6.01 -0.53 -9.95
N ALA A 288 -6.03 0.27 -11.02
CA ALA A 288 -4.96 0.35 -12.00
C ALA A 288 -4.64 1.80 -12.34
N VAL A 289 -3.36 2.16 -12.34
CA VAL A 289 -2.86 3.47 -12.75
C VAL A 289 -2.12 3.35 -14.07
N THR A 290 -2.53 4.16 -15.03
CA THR A 290 -1.91 4.24 -16.35
C THR A 290 -0.69 5.14 -16.35
N GLU A 291 0.15 5.04 -17.39
CA GLU A 291 1.29 5.94 -17.59
C GLU A 291 0.88 7.43 -17.65
N SER A 292 -0.32 7.70 -18.18
CA SER A 292 -0.91 9.06 -18.22
C SER A 292 -1.35 9.59 -16.84
N GLY A 293 -1.39 8.73 -15.82
CA GLY A 293 -1.91 9.03 -14.49
C GLY A 293 -3.44 8.93 -14.38
N ALA A 294 -4.11 8.28 -15.33
CA ALA A 294 -5.51 7.88 -15.17
C ALA A 294 -5.63 6.70 -14.19
N LEU A 295 -6.60 6.74 -13.28
CA LEU A 295 -6.91 5.72 -12.29
C LEU A 295 -8.22 5.01 -12.62
N TYR A 296 -8.15 3.70 -12.77
CA TYR A 296 -9.27 2.80 -12.95
C TYR A 296 -9.54 2.03 -11.66
N MET A 297 -10.81 1.79 -11.35
CA MET A 297 -11.28 1.08 -10.16
C MET A 297 -12.34 0.05 -10.54
N TRP A 298 -12.33 -1.13 -9.90
CA TRP A 298 -13.40 -2.12 -10.02
C TRP A 298 -13.45 -3.06 -8.81
N GLY A 299 -14.51 -3.87 -8.72
CA GLY A 299 -14.76 -4.81 -7.63
C GLY A 299 -15.86 -4.38 -6.67
N GLY A 300 -15.77 -4.83 -5.42
CA GLY A 300 -16.73 -4.53 -4.38
C GLY A 300 -16.69 -3.04 -4.02
N GLY A 301 -17.87 -2.39 -4.00
CA GLY A 301 -18.02 -0.96 -3.70
C GLY A 301 -18.96 -0.66 -2.53
N ASN A 302 -19.35 -1.67 -1.75
CA ASN A 302 -20.37 -1.53 -0.70
C ASN A 302 -19.94 -0.60 0.45
N ALA A 303 -18.63 -0.40 0.64
CA ALA A 303 -18.08 0.50 1.64
C ALA A 303 -17.56 1.82 1.03
N GLY A 304 -17.83 2.08 -0.24
CA GLY A 304 -17.39 3.27 -0.96
C GLY A 304 -15.95 3.20 -1.49
N GLN A 305 -15.26 2.05 -1.38
CA GLN A 305 -13.85 1.89 -1.79
C GLN A 305 -13.59 2.11 -3.29
N LEU A 306 -14.64 2.16 -4.12
CA LEU A 306 -14.50 2.52 -5.53
C LEU A 306 -14.52 4.03 -5.79
N GLY A 307 -14.97 4.84 -4.83
CA GLY A 307 -15.06 6.30 -4.97
C GLY A 307 -16.17 6.79 -5.92
N LEU A 308 -17.12 5.92 -6.30
CA LEU A 308 -18.17 6.18 -7.30
C LEU A 308 -19.50 6.67 -6.69
N GLY A 309 -19.54 6.98 -5.40
CA GLY A 309 -20.77 7.38 -4.70
C GLY A 309 -21.51 6.25 -3.98
N SER A 310 -22.53 6.63 -3.22
CA SER A 310 -23.42 5.71 -2.50
C SER A 310 -24.34 4.98 -3.47
N GLN A 311 -24.67 3.72 -3.16
CA GLN A 311 -25.64 2.95 -3.95
C GLN A 311 -27.06 3.51 -3.88
N ALA A 312 -27.37 4.23 -2.81
CA ALA A 312 -28.68 4.84 -2.59
C ALA A 312 -28.87 6.17 -3.35
N ASP A 313 -27.77 6.84 -3.73
CA ASP A 313 -27.81 8.15 -4.40
C ASP A 313 -27.75 8.07 -5.93
N THR A 314 -27.65 6.86 -6.49
CA THR A 314 -27.88 6.64 -7.92
C THR A 314 -29.35 6.92 -8.22
N PHE A 315 -29.67 8.13 -8.67
CA PHE A 315 -30.97 8.48 -9.24
C PHE A 315 -31.43 7.36 -10.17
N SER A 316 -32.62 6.84 -9.89
CA SER A 316 -33.25 5.68 -10.49
C SER A 316 -33.61 5.91 -11.96
N CYS A 317 -32.61 5.94 -12.84
CA CYS A 317 -32.79 5.73 -14.28
C CYS A 317 -32.18 4.40 -14.76
N TYR A 318 -31.47 3.68 -13.89
CA TYR A 318 -30.86 2.40 -14.22
C TYR A 318 -31.27 1.37 -13.16
N SER A 319 -31.70 0.19 -13.63
CA SER A 319 -32.05 -0.92 -12.74
C SER A 319 -30.86 -1.33 -11.87
N SER A 320 -31.15 -1.97 -10.72
CA SER A 320 -30.14 -2.55 -9.81
C SER A 320 -29.10 -3.44 -10.51
N ASP A 321 -29.41 -3.97 -11.69
CA ASP A 321 -28.51 -4.81 -12.48
C ASP A 321 -27.37 -4.01 -13.14
N VAL A 322 -27.59 -2.76 -13.54
CA VAL A 322 -26.58 -1.94 -14.25
C VAL A 322 -25.52 -1.39 -13.29
N SER A 323 -25.91 -1.04 -12.05
CA SER A 323 -24.96 -0.59 -11.02
C SER A 323 -24.08 -1.74 -10.50
N ALA A 324 -24.62 -2.96 -10.46
CA ALA A 324 -23.85 -4.18 -10.21
C ALA A 324 -22.92 -4.53 -11.38
N PHE A 325 -23.33 -4.22 -12.62
CA PHE A 325 -22.55 -4.46 -13.83
C PHE A 325 -21.32 -3.55 -13.93
N ALA A 326 -21.46 -2.26 -13.61
CA ALA A 326 -20.35 -1.29 -13.64
C ALA A 326 -19.18 -1.65 -12.70
N ARG A 327 -19.44 -2.47 -11.68
CA ARG A 327 -18.43 -2.90 -10.70
C ARG A 327 -17.60 -4.10 -11.12
N ARG A 328 -18.02 -4.83 -12.16
CA ARG A 328 -17.34 -6.03 -12.66
C ARG A 328 -16.39 -5.73 -13.82
N ILE A 329 -16.20 -4.46 -14.13
CA ILE A 329 -15.36 -3.94 -15.19
C ILE A 329 -14.62 -2.70 -14.63
N PRO A 330 -13.33 -2.51 -14.96
CA PRO A 330 -12.60 -1.27 -14.74
C PRO A 330 -13.38 -0.02 -15.17
N VAL A 331 -13.59 0.90 -14.22
CA VAL A 331 -14.19 2.22 -14.44
C VAL A 331 -13.17 3.31 -14.12
N ILE A 332 -13.08 4.32 -14.98
CA ILE A 332 -12.20 5.47 -14.74
C ILE A 332 -12.76 6.34 -13.61
N LEU A 333 -12.00 6.51 -12.53
CA LEU A 333 -12.36 7.37 -11.40
C LEU A 333 -11.69 8.74 -11.50
N VAL A 334 -10.38 8.74 -11.75
CA VAL A 334 -9.58 9.97 -11.92
C VAL A 334 -8.97 9.93 -13.32
N PRO A 335 -9.28 10.88 -14.21
CA PRO A 335 -8.87 10.78 -15.61
C PRO A 335 -7.38 11.07 -15.84
N LYS A 336 -6.70 11.79 -14.93
CA LYS A 336 -5.29 12.12 -15.04
C LYS A 336 -4.69 12.58 -13.71
N GLY A 337 -3.37 12.50 -13.61
CA GLY A 337 -2.61 13.13 -12.53
C GLY A 337 -2.39 12.29 -11.29
N VAL A 338 -2.83 11.02 -11.24
CA VAL A 338 -2.46 10.09 -10.16
C VAL A 338 -1.00 9.67 -10.34
N GLN A 339 -0.24 9.69 -9.24
CA GLN A 339 1.16 9.29 -9.17
C GLN A 339 1.33 7.97 -8.40
N HIS A 340 0.66 7.84 -7.26
CA HIS A 340 0.70 6.64 -6.42
C HIS A 340 -0.72 6.27 -5.99
N VAL A 341 -0.99 4.98 -5.86
CA VAL A 341 -2.24 4.46 -5.31
C VAL A 341 -1.93 3.26 -4.43
N THR A 342 -2.69 3.11 -3.35
CA THR A 342 -2.67 1.91 -2.53
C THR A 342 -4.08 1.63 -2.01
N CYS A 343 -4.34 0.36 -1.70
CA CYS A 343 -5.63 -0.10 -1.24
C CYS A 343 -5.45 -0.76 0.12
N GLY A 344 -6.25 -0.33 1.09
CA GLY A 344 -6.46 -1.11 2.30
C GLY A 344 -7.53 -2.17 2.08
N GLN A 345 -7.99 -2.81 3.15
CA GLN A 345 -9.02 -3.84 3.02
C GLN A 345 -10.33 -3.28 2.40
N CYS A 346 -10.77 -2.10 2.88
CA CYS A 346 -12.03 -1.49 2.48
C CYS A 346 -11.92 0.03 2.17
N HIS A 347 -10.72 0.55 1.93
CA HIS A 347 -10.49 1.96 1.59
C HIS A 347 -9.33 2.08 0.60
N THR A 348 -9.20 3.25 -0.03
CA THR A 348 -8.17 3.53 -1.03
C THR A 348 -7.56 4.89 -0.76
N LEU A 349 -6.26 5.00 -0.99
CA LEU A 349 -5.51 6.25 -0.95
C LEU A 349 -4.85 6.49 -2.30
N ALA A 350 -4.85 7.74 -2.74
CA ALA A 350 -4.11 8.16 -3.94
C ALA A 350 -3.33 9.43 -3.68
N ALA A 351 -2.13 9.51 -4.26
CA ALA A 351 -1.31 10.69 -4.32
C ALA A 351 -1.29 11.21 -5.74
N MET A 352 -1.55 12.50 -5.90
CA MET A 352 -1.55 13.21 -7.17
C MET A 352 -0.16 13.78 -7.45
N LYS A 353 0.18 13.96 -8.73
CA LYS A 353 1.44 14.58 -9.19
C LYS A 353 1.61 16.03 -8.71
N ASP A 354 0.53 16.69 -8.32
CA ASP A 354 0.53 18.05 -7.74
C ASP A 354 0.69 18.06 -6.21
N GLY A 355 0.97 16.91 -5.60
CA GLY A 355 1.16 16.77 -4.16
C GLY A 355 -0.13 16.66 -3.35
N ARG A 356 -1.31 16.66 -3.97
CA ARG A 356 -2.57 16.39 -3.25
C ARG A 356 -2.69 14.92 -2.90
N LEU A 357 -3.17 14.66 -1.68
CA LEU A 357 -3.56 13.33 -1.22
C LEU A 357 -5.08 13.21 -1.24
N LEU A 358 -5.57 12.05 -1.63
CA LEU A 358 -6.99 11.70 -1.67
C LEU A 358 -7.22 10.40 -0.91
N GLY A 359 -8.29 10.34 -0.12
CA GLY A 359 -8.74 9.13 0.56
C GLY A 359 -10.23 8.90 0.39
N TRP A 360 -10.64 7.65 0.23
CA TRP A 360 -12.04 7.26 0.17
C TRP A 360 -12.29 5.81 0.60
N GLY A 361 -13.55 5.45 0.80
CA GLY A 361 -13.99 4.13 1.25
C GLY A 361 -14.47 4.08 2.70
N TYR A 362 -14.33 2.91 3.31
CA TYR A 362 -14.71 2.66 4.70
C TYR A 362 -13.92 3.57 5.62
N ASN A 363 -14.60 4.26 6.53
CA ASN A 363 -13.98 5.35 7.29
C ASN A 363 -14.49 5.48 8.73
N SER A 364 -15.07 4.42 9.30
CA SER A 364 -15.55 4.43 10.70
C SER A 364 -14.46 4.75 11.73
N CYS A 365 -13.21 4.39 11.43
CA CYS A 365 -12.05 4.68 12.27
C CYS A 365 -11.22 5.86 11.73
N GLY A 366 -11.67 6.51 10.66
CA GLY A 366 -10.98 7.64 10.04
C GLY A 366 -9.88 7.25 9.05
N GLN A 367 -9.78 5.99 8.61
CA GLN A 367 -8.72 5.50 7.70
C GLN A 367 -8.68 6.16 6.31
N ALA A 368 -9.75 6.84 5.88
CA ALA A 368 -9.75 7.67 4.68
C ALA A 368 -9.34 9.13 4.96
N ALA A 369 -9.02 9.46 6.21
CA ALA A 369 -8.54 10.77 6.69
C ALA A 369 -9.44 11.97 6.33
N THR A 370 -10.76 11.74 6.24
CA THR A 370 -11.73 12.82 5.97
C THR A 370 -12.10 13.63 7.20
N GLY A 371 -11.53 13.32 8.37
CA GLY A 371 -11.93 13.91 9.64
C GLY A 371 -13.25 13.42 10.23
N LYS A 372 -13.98 12.57 9.51
CA LYS A 372 -15.30 12.06 9.89
C LYS A 372 -15.24 10.57 10.20
N SER A 373 -16.29 10.03 10.80
CA SER A 373 -16.52 8.59 10.98
C SER A 373 -17.49 7.98 9.95
N SER A 374 -18.05 8.80 9.06
CA SER A 374 -18.91 8.34 7.97
C SER A 374 -18.07 7.89 6.78
N TYR A 375 -18.62 6.97 5.99
CA TYR A 375 -17.95 6.46 4.79
C TYR A 375 -17.66 7.61 3.82
N ALA A 376 -16.49 7.55 3.20
CA ALA A 376 -16.06 8.49 2.20
C ALA A 376 -16.41 7.93 0.83
N TRP A 377 -17.62 8.23 0.33
CA TRP A 377 -18.12 7.67 -0.93
C TRP A 377 -17.42 8.19 -2.19
N TYR A 378 -16.67 9.28 -2.06
CA TYR A 378 -15.94 9.95 -3.14
C TYR A 378 -14.51 10.28 -2.69
N PRO A 379 -13.55 10.39 -3.63
CA PRO A 379 -12.20 10.87 -3.33
C PRO A 379 -12.23 12.19 -2.58
N THR A 380 -11.77 12.17 -1.33
CA THR A 380 -11.79 13.32 -0.43
C THR A 380 -10.36 13.79 -0.16
N PRO A 381 -10.06 15.10 -0.21
CA PRO A 381 -8.74 15.62 0.10
C PRO A 381 -8.25 15.27 1.51
N ILE A 382 -6.97 14.91 1.62
CA ILE A 382 -6.24 14.71 2.87
C ILE A 382 -5.20 15.83 2.98
N ASP A 383 -5.57 16.91 3.66
CA ASP A 383 -4.76 18.13 3.72
C ASP A 383 -3.96 18.29 5.04
N TRP A 384 -3.88 17.22 5.84
CA TRP A 384 -3.17 17.18 7.11
C TRP A 384 -1.67 16.86 6.99
N CYS A 385 -1.22 16.44 5.80
CA CYS A 385 0.16 16.05 5.55
C CYS A 385 0.90 17.16 4.78
N VAL A 386 2.15 17.42 5.16
CA VAL A 386 3.03 18.40 4.52
C VAL A 386 4.25 17.69 3.93
N GLY A 387 4.78 18.21 2.83
CA GLY A 387 5.93 17.64 2.12
C GLY A 387 5.56 16.78 0.91
N ALA A 388 6.55 16.44 0.09
CA ALA A 388 6.33 15.65 -1.10
C ALA A 388 6.03 14.19 -0.74
N VAL A 389 4.91 13.66 -1.23
CA VAL A 389 4.49 12.27 -0.96
C VAL A 389 5.43 11.31 -1.67
N ARG A 390 6.11 10.46 -0.89
CA ARG A 390 7.02 9.45 -1.43
C ARG A 390 6.34 8.10 -1.59
N MET A 391 5.51 7.71 -0.62
CA MET A 391 4.78 6.44 -0.62
C MET A 391 3.50 6.52 0.20
N LEU A 392 2.60 5.59 -0.11
CA LEU A 392 1.35 5.36 0.60
C LEU A 392 1.34 3.90 1.08
N ALA A 393 0.84 3.66 2.29
CA ALA A 393 0.50 2.33 2.76
C ALA A 393 -0.90 2.34 3.39
N ALA A 394 -1.66 1.28 3.16
CA ALA A 394 -3.01 1.14 3.67
C ALA A 394 -3.23 -0.30 4.13
N GLY A 395 -3.62 -0.46 5.39
CA GLY A 395 -3.86 -1.75 6.03
C GLY A 395 -5.34 -2.12 6.11
N GLY A 396 -5.70 -2.96 7.08
CA GLY A 396 -7.08 -3.38 7.29
C GLY A 396 -8.02 -2.23 7.66
N GLY A 397 -7.55 -1.33 8.52
CA GLY A 397 -8.31 -0.18 8.99
C GLY A 397 -7.45 1.02 9.36
N HIS A 398 -6.20 1.04 8.95
CA HIS A 398 -5.25 2.13 9.20
C HIS A 398 -4.49 2.46 7.93
N SER A 399 -3.79 3.58 7.95
CA SER A 399 -3.14 4.17 6.80
C SER A 399 -1.88 4.88 7.23
N ALA A 400 -0.89 4.91 6.34
CA ALA A 400 0.34 5.63 6.52
C ALA A 400 0.79 6.32 5.23
N VAL A 401 1.44 7.46 5.38
CA VAL A 401 2.05 8.21 4.28
C VAL A 401 3.45 8.63 4.68
N LEU A 402 4.41 8.29 3.84
CA LEU A 402 5.77 8.80 3.95
C LEU A 402 5.90 10.03 3.05
N THR A 403 6.25 11.16 3.66
CA THR A 403 6.63 12.39 2.95
C THR A 403 8.12 12.66 3.12
N GLN A 404 8.69 13.40 2.18
CA GLN A 404 10.10 13.76 2.19
C GLN A 404 10.30 15.20 1.76
N ALA A 405 11.30 15.86 2.36
CA ALA A 405 11.85 17.10 1.85
C ALA A 405 13.07 16.82 0.97
N CYS A 406 12.97 17.19 -0.30
CA CYS A 406 14.02 17.05 -1.32
C CYS A 406 14.80 18.36 -1.54
N ASN A 407 14.29 19.49 -1.05
CA ASN A 407 14.93 20.79 -1.17
C ASN A 407 14.76 21.60 0.13
N LEU A 408 15.49 22.72 0.23
CA LEU A 408 15.47 23.58 1.42
C LEU A 408 14.08 24.17 1.70
N LYS A 409 13.29 24.46 0.66
CA LYS A 409 11.93 24.99 0.80
C LYS A 409 11.04 23.95 1.50
N GLU A 410 11.01 22.71 1.01
CA GLU A 410 10.23 21.62 1.62
C GLU A 410 10.71 21.28 3.04
N LEU A 411 12.02 21.39 3.30
CA LEU A 411 12.57 21.20 4.64
C LEU A 411 12.05 22.27 5.61
N CYS A 412 12.00 23.54 5.17
CA CYS A 412 11.40 24.62 5.93
C CYS A 412 9.90 24.38 6.13
N GLU A 413 9.17 23.93 5.10
CA GLU A 413 7.73 23.63 5.22
C GLU A 413 7.46 22.55 6.27
N LEU A 414 8.22 21.46 6.27
CA LEU A 414 8.09 20.40 7.28
C LEU A 414 8.36 20.91 8.71
N LYS A 415 9.42 21.72 8.89
CA LYS A 415 9.75 22.30 10.20
C LYS A 415 8.74 23.34 10.65
N ILE A 416 8.17 24.11 9.72
CA ILE A 416 7.13 25.09 10.03
C ILE A 416 5.85 24.37 10.45
N ALA A 417 5.49 23.27 9.79
CA ALA A 417 4.32 22.46 10.14
C ALA A 417 4.32 22.02 11.62
N ASP A 418 5.50 21.73 12.19
CA ASP A 418 5.66 21.32 13.59
C ASP A 418 5.35 22.43 14.62
N ILE A 419 5.36 23.70 14.21
CA ILE A 419 5.11 24.86 15.09
C ILE A 419 3.78 25.57 14.79
N VAL A 420 2.97 25.04 13.87
CA VAL A 420 1.66 25.63 13.55
C VAL A 420 0.71 25.43 14.74
N THR A 421 0.12 26.53 15.18
CA THR A 421 -0.92 26.59 16.21
C THR A 421 -2.13 27.33 15.64
N PRO A 422 -3.33 27.17 16.22
CA PRO A 422 -4.50 27.95 15.82
C PRO A 422 -4.29 29.47 15.77
N GLU A 423 -3.43 29.99 16.65
CA GLU A 423 -3.15 31.42 16.79
C GLU A 423 -2.25 31.96 15.67
N ASN A 424 -1.31 31.14 15.18
CA ASN A 424 -0.35 31.55 14.15
C ASN A 424 -0.70 31.06 12.74
N ALA A 425 -1.66 30.12 12.62
CA ALA A 425 -2.01 29.45 11.37
C ALA A 425 -2.35 30.42 10.24
N GLY A 426 -3.14 31.48 10.50
CA GLY A 426 -3.52 32.44 9.46
C GLY A 426 -2.33 33.23 8.88
N ARG A 427 -1.34 33.57 9.72
CA ARG A 427 -0.12 34.27 9.27
C ARG A 427 0.79 33.36 8.45
N ILE A 428 0.90 32.09 8.86
CA ILE A 428 1.70 31.09 8.14
C ILE A 428 1.02 30.74 6.80
N GLU A 429 -0.31 30.64 6.77
CA GLU A 429 -1.10 30.41 5.56
C GLU A 429 -0.81 31.47 4.49
N GLU A 430 -0.83 32.75 4.85
CA GLU A 430 -0.54 33.87 3.93
C GLU A 430 0.87 33.78 3.32
N VAL A 431 1.87 33.48 4.16
CA VAL A 431 3.26 33.29 3.72
C VAL A 431 3.38 32.06 2.81
N ALA A 432 2.70 30.97 3.16
CA ALA A 432 2.71 29.73 2.39
C ALA A 432 2.11 29.94 0.99
N VAL A 433 0.97 30.62 0.89
CA VAL A 433 0.33 30.98 -0.39
C VAL A 433 1.28 31.83 -1.26
N THR A 434 1.93 32.82 -0.65
CA THR A 434 2.87 33.72 -1.36
C THR A 434 4.09 32.97 -1.90
N ASN A 435 4.52 31.90 -1.23
CA ASN A 435 5.68 31.11 -1.62
C ASN A 435 5.33 29.86 -2.44
N HIS A 436 4.07 29.70 -2.87
CA HIS A 436 3.58 28.51 -3.58
C HIS A 436 3.81 27.22 -2.78
N SER A 437 3.55 27.26 -1.47
CA SER A 437 3.64 26.14 -0.54
C SER A 437 2.24 25.58 -0.26
N ASP A 438 1.61 25.01 -1.29
CA ASP A 438 0.18 24.70 -1.27
C ASP A 438 -0.20 23.69 -0.16
N ALA A 439 0.65 22.69 0.11
CA ALA A 439 0.41 21.72 1.17
C ALA A 439 0.40 22.37 2.56
N LEU A 440 1.37 23.25 2.83
CA LEU A 440 1.45 23.99 4.09
C LEU A 440 0.27 24.97 4.24
N ALA A 441 -0.12 25.65 3.15
CA ALA A 441 -1.27 26.55 3.16
C ALA A 441 -2.57 25.80 3.52
N ARG A 442 -2.83 24.65 2.88
CA ARG A 442 -4.02 23.83 3.18
C ARG A 442 -4.00 23.29 4.61
N PHE A 443 -2.84 22.84 5.10
CA PHE A 443 -2.66 22.42 6.49
C PHE A 443 -2.98 23.54 7.48
N CYS A 444 -2.45 24.75 7.27
CA CYS A 444 -2.75 25.91 8.13
C CYS A 444 -4.24 26.27 8.10
N GLY A 445 -4.87 26.24 6.93
CA GLY A 445 -6.32 26.48 6.79
C GLY A 445 -7.15 25.48 7.62
N LEU A 446 -6.76 24.20 7.64
CA LEU A 446 -7.41 23.18 8.46
C LEU A 446 -7.21 23.41 9.96
N VAL A 447 -5.97 23.68 10.41
CA VAL A 447 -5.69 23.95 11.83
C VAL A 447 -6.51 25.15 12.33
N ARG A 448 -6.62 26.20 11.52
CA ARG A 448 -7.44 27.38 11.82
C ARG A 448 -8.92 27.04 11.95
N ASN A 449 -9.47 26.25 11.04
CA ASN A 449 -10.90 25.89 11.05
C ASN A 449 -11.25 24.94 12.21
N ASN A 450 -10.37 23.99 12.55
CA ASN A 450 -10.59 23.06 13.66
C ASN A 450 -10.69 23.73 15.03
N ALA A 451 -9.95 24.83 15.23
CA ALA A 451 -10.02 25.61 16.46
C ALA A 451 -11.36 26.35 16.61
N VAL A 452 -11.93 26.83 15.49
CA VAL A 452 -13.22 27.53 15.47
C VAL A 452 -14.39 26.58 15.79
N ASN A 453 -14.29 25.31 15.38
CA ASN A 453 -15.33 24.29 15.61
C ASN A 453 -15.23 23.60 16.99
N GLY A 454 -14.33 24.03 17.87
CA GLY A 454 -14.28 23.61 19.27
C GLY A 454 -13.77 22.18 19.52
N GLY A 455 -12.93 21.61 18.64
CA GLY A 455 -12.21 20.34 18.86
C GLY A 455 -13.07 19.05 18.91
N LYS A 456 -14.39 19.15 18.98
CA LYS A 456 -15.29 18.00 19.22
C LYS A 456 -15.46 17.04 18.04
N GLU A 457 -14.95 17.34 16.85
CA GLU A 457 -15.15 16.51 15.65
C GLU A 457 -14.04 15.47 15.39
N TYR A 458 -12.89 15.56 16.06
CA TYR A 458 -11.68 14.83 15.62
C TYR A 458 -11.04 13.91 16.67
N ASP A 459 -11.55 13.89 17.91
CA ASP A 459 -11.10 13.00 19.01
C ASP A 459 -11.73 11.60 18.98
#